data_AF-A0A369SYK8-F1
#
_entry.id   AF-A0A369SYK8-F1
#
_cell.length_a   1.000
_cell.length_b   1.000
_cell.length_c   1.000
_cell.angle_alpha   90.00
_cell.angle_beta   90.00
_cell.angle_gamma   90.00
#
_symmetry.space_group_name_H-M   'P 1'
#
loop_
_entity.id
_entity.type
_entity.pdbx_description
1 polymer ?
#
loop_
_entity_poly.entity_id
_entity_poly.type
_entity_poly.pdbx_seq_one_letter_code
_entity_poly.pdbx_strand_id
1 'polypeptide(L)'
;MHRQLIEKAIEDFNFKFNSNCRLLEIRDKEFDILFQGHICFTCGAYDYFEDLRIILEEKVGREVYLKEYRQNEDGGYIVTYTFERIEKPKRDIKIVFYDE
;
A
#
# COMPACT_ATOMS: atom_id res chain seq x y z
N MET A 1 -11.08 12.90 9.98
CA MET A 1 -9.99 13.73 9.41
C MET A 1 -8.66 12.95 9.42
N HIS A 2 -8.55 11.87 8.64
CA HIS A 2 -7.34 11.01 8.65
C HIS A 2 -6.40 11.24 7.45
N ARG A 3 -6.86 11.98 6.44
CA ARG A 3 -6.15 12.22 5.19
C ARG A 3 -4.73 12.80 5.39
N GLN A 4 -4.60 13.85 6.19
CA GLN A 4 -3.31 14.52 6.40
C GLN A 4 -2.27 13.65 7.10
N LEU A 5 -2.70 12.72 7.97
CA LEU A 5 -1.81 11.77 8.64
C LEU A 5 -1.29 10.72 7.66
N ILE A 6 -2.18 10.23 6.79
CA ILE A 6 -1.84 9.25 5.75
C ILE A 6 -0.92 9.88 4.71
N GLU A 7 -1.20 11.11 4.25
CA GLU A 7 -0.33 11.85 3.34
C GLU A 7 1.08 12.05 3.95
N LYS A 8 1.17 12.40 5.24
CA LYS A 8 2.47 12.47 5.94
C LYS A 8 3.18 11.12 6.09
N ALA A 9 2.45 10.03 6.34
CA ALA A 9 3.04 8.68 6.38
C ALA A 9 3.67 8.31 5.03
N ILE A 10 2.94 8.57 3.94
CA ILE A 10 3.37 8.29 2.58
C ILE A 10 4.60 9.14 2.20
N GLU A 11 4.62 10.42 2.58
CA GLU A 11 5.75 11.30 2.30
C GLU A 11 7.02 10.85 3.05
N ASP A 12 6.90 10.46 4.32
CA ASP A 12 8.01 9.92 5.12
C ASP A 12 8.54 8.61 4.53
N PHE A 13 7.64 7.73 4.10
CA PHE A 13 8.00 6.49 3.43
C PHE A 13 8.71 6.72 2.10
N ASN A 14 8.21 7.63 1.28
CA ASN A 14 8.84 8.00 0.01
C ASN A 14 10.25 8.54 0.22
N PHE A 15 10.44 9.38 1.24
CA PHE A 15 11.74 9.94 1.58
C PHE A 15 12.71 8.83 2.06
N LYS A 16 12.23 7.89 2.88
CA LYS A 16 13.05 6.83 3.49
C LYS A 16 13.43 5.71 2.51
N PHE A 17 12.49 5.30 1.66
CA PHE A 17 12.65 4.17 0.75
C PHE A 17 12.88 4.59 -0.71
N ASN A 18 13.06 5.89 -0.96
CA ASN A 18 13.23 6.49 -2.29
C ASN A 18 12.19 5.97 -3.32
N SER A 19 10.97 5.74 -2.82
CA SER A 19 9.83 5.18 -3.57
C SER A 19 8.85 6.29 -3.96
N ASN A 20 7.99 6.03 -4.94
CA ASN A 20 7.00 6.99 -5.41
C ASN A 20 5.58 6.53 -5.02
N CYS A 21 5.31 6.51 -3.72
CA CYS A 21 4.00 6.14 -3.18
C CYS A 21 3.08 7.37 -3.16
N ARG A 22 1.80 7.18 -3.43
CA ARG A 22 0.82 8.27 -3.51
C ARG A 22 -0.54 7.79 -3.07
N LEU A 23 -1.23 8.60 -2.26
CA LEU A 23 -2.62 8.33 -1.91
C LEU A 23 -3.50 8.53 -3.15
N LEU A 24 -4.22 7.49 -3.56
CA LEU A 24 -5.19 7.55 -4.66
C LEU A 24 -6.54 8.05 -4.15
N GLU A 25 -7.11 7.31 -3.21
CA GLU A 25 -8.44 7.57 -2.67
C GLU A 25 -8.46 7.30 -1.17
N ILE A 26 -9.24 8.11 -0.45
CA ILE A 26 -9.54 7.87 0.96
C ILE A 26 -11.05 7.87 1.13
N ARG A 27 -11.55 6.80 1.73
CA ARG A 27 -12.94 6.55 2.10
C ARG A 27 -13.03 6.55 3.62
N ASP A 28 -14.23 6.51 4.19
CA ASP A 28 -14.46 6.64 5.64
C ASP A 28 -13.60 5.70 6.51
N LYS A 29 -13.40 4.46 6.06
CA LYS A 29 -12.63 3.43 6.79
C LYS A 29 -11.63 2.68 5.93
N GLU A 30 -11.41 3.08 4.69
CA GLU A 30 -10.50 2.40 3.77
C GLU A 30 -9.83 3.43 2.86
N PHE A 31 -8.65 3.10 2.36
CA PHE A 31 -7.87 4.01 1.53
C PHE A 31 -6.93 3.23 0.62
N ASP A 32 -6.69 3.81 -0.56
CA ASP A 32 -5.94 3.22 -1.64
C ASP A 32 -4.64 3.97 -1.84
N ILE A 33 -3.53 3.24 -1.85
CA ILE A 33 -2.19 3.79 -2.02
C ILE A 33 -1.57 3.19 -3.26
N LEU A 34 -1.22 4.05 -4.21
CA LEU A 34 -0.43 3.69 -5.37
C LEU A 34 1.05 3.74 -5.00
N PHE A 35 1.71 2.60 -5.08
CA PHE A 35 3.14 2.46 -5.04
C PHE A 35 3.67 2.44 -6.48
N GLN A 36 4.25 3.54 -6.92
CA GLN A 36 4.91 3.66 -8.22
C GLN A 36 6.42 3.81 -7.99
N GLY A 37 7.24 3.39 -8.95
CA GLY A 37 8.70 3.55 -8.89
C GLY A 37 9.45 2.27 -9.28
N HIS A 38 10.77 2.30 -9.09
CA HIS A 38 11.68 1.17 -9.33
C HIS A 38 11.54 0.08 -8.25
N ILE A 39 10.30 -0.30 -7.92
CA ILE A 39 10.02 -1.37 -6.98
C ILE A 39 10.46 -2.65 -7.66
N CYS A 40 11.59 -3.17 -7.21
CA CYS A 40 12.22 -4.34 -7.80
C CYS A 40 11.24 -5.51 -7.67
N PHE A 41 10.61 -5.89 -8.80
CA PHE A 41 9.62 -6.96 -8.94
C PHE A 41 10.09 -8.28 -8.28
N THR A 42 11.41 -8.48 -8.23
CA THR A 42 12.09 -9.67 -7.70
C THR A 42 12.36 -9.62 -6.19
N CYS A 43 12.25 -8.45 -5.53
CA CYS A 43 12.76 -8.26 -4.16
C CYS A 43 11.70 -8.38 -3.04
N GLY A 44 10.42 -8.59 -3.37
CA GLY A 44 9.36 -8.76 -2.36
C GLY A 44 8.67 -7.46 -1.97
N ALA A 45 7.86 -6.91 -2.88
CA ALA A 45 7.01 -5.74 -2.64
C ALA A 45 6.08 -5.90 -1.41
N TYR A 46 5.77 -7.14 -1.02
CA TYR A 46 4.99 -7.42 0.18
C TYR A 46 5.61 -6.88 1.48
N ASP A 47 6.94 -6.88 1.58
CA ASP A 47 7.67 -6.35 2.73
C ASP A 47 7.42 -4.84 2.90
N TYR A 48 7.50 -4.10 1.80
CA TYR A 48 7.18 -2.67 1.74
C TYR A 48 5.74 -2.37 2.18
N PHE A 49 4.79 -3.24 1.85
CA PHE A 49 3.39 -3.06 2.24
C PHE A 49 3.19 -3.27 3.74
N GLU A 50 3.92 -4.20 4.35
CA GLU A 50 3.90 -4.42 5.80
C GLU A 50 4.62 -3.28 6.55
N ASP A 51 5.76 -2.78 6.06
CA ASP A 51 6.43 -1.60 6.61
C ASP A 51 5.52 -0.37 6.61
N LEU A 52 4.88 -0.07 5.47
CA LEU A 52 3.96 1.05 5.37
C LEU A 52 2.76 0.88 6.32
N ARG A 53 2.24 -0.35 6.44
CA ARG A 53 1.15 -0.67 7.35
C ARG A 53 1.53 -0.32 8.79
N ILE A 54 2.70 -0.74 9.28
CA ILE A 54 3.16 -0.45 10.64
C ILE A 54 3.26 1.06 10.88
N ILE A 55 3.82 1.81 9.91
CA ILE A 55 3.92 3.28 9.99
C ILE A 55 2.53 3.93 10.05
N LEU A 56 1.58 3.43 9.26
CA LEU A 56 0.20 3.90 9.27
C LEU A 56 -0.48 3.60 10.61
N GLU A 57 -0.29 2.41 11.16
CA GLU A 57 -0.82 2.02 12.48
C GLU A 57 -0.29 2.93 13.58
N GLU A 58 1.01 3.24 13.56
CA GLU A 58 1.65 4.13 14.52
C GLU A 58 1.15 5.59 14.38
N LYS A 59 1.06 6.13 13.15
CA LYS A 59 0.62 7.52 12.94
C LYS A 59 -0.87 7.72 13.15
N VAL A 60 -1.71 6.75 12.78
CA VAL A 60 -3.17 6.85 12.92
C VAL A 60 -3.61 6.40 14.32
N GLY A 61 -2.81 5.61 15.02
CA GLY A 61 -3.13 5.07 16.35
C GLY A 61 -4.26 4.05 16.30
N ARG A 62 -4.42 3.33 15.18
CA ARG A 62 -5.44 2.30 14.97
C ARG A 62 -4.86 1.16 14.16
N GLU A 63 -5.36 -0.04 14.39
CA GLU A 63 -5.01 -1.20 13.56
C GLU A 63 -5.44 -0.96 12.11
N VAL A 64 -4.52 -1.21 11.20
CA VAL A 64 -4.72 -1.09 9.75
C VAL A 64 -4.52 -2.47 9.17
N TYR A 65 -5.47 -2.91 8.37
CA TYR A 65 -5.44 -4.20 7.72
C TYR A 65 -5.28 -3.99 6.21
N LEU A 66 -4.37 -4.75 5.62
CA LEU A 66 -4.25 -4.82 4.17
C LEU A 66 -5.45 -5.60 3.64
N LYS A 67 -6.36 -4.93 2.92
CA LYS A 67 -7.56 -5.55 2.35
C LYS A 67 -7.25 -6.31 1.07
N GLU A 68 -6.56 -5.64 0.16
CA GLU A 68 -6.20 -6.15 -1.16
C GLU A 68 -4.99 -5.39 -1.69
N TYR A 69 -4.21 -6.01 -2.58
CA TYR A 69 -3.24 -5.31 -3.41
C TYR A 69 -3.35 -5.85 -4.84
N ARG A 70 -3.20 -4.95 -5.81
CA ARG A 70 -3.24 -5.27 -7.23
C ARG A 70 -2.05 -4.63 -7.93
N GLN A 71 -1.43 -5.37 -8.84
CA GLN A 71 -0.46 -4.79 -9.75
C GLN A 71 -1.15 -4.14 -10.95
N ASN A 72 -0.67 -2.96 -11.31
CA ASN A 72 -1.04 -2.23 -12.50
C ASN A 72 -0.12 -2.63 -13.67
N GLU A 73 -0.63 -2.56 -14.90
CA GLU A 73 0.13 -2.94 -16.12
C GLU A 73 1.38 -2.08 -16.33
N ASP A 74 1.38 -0.86 -15.79
CA ASP A 74 2.51 0.09 -15.78
C ASP A 74 3.64 -0.30 -14.81
N GLY A 75 3.50 -1.41 -14.07
CA GLY A 75 4.46 -1.88 -13.06
C GLY A 75 4.26 -1.31 -11.65
N GLY A 76 3.33 -0.36 -11.47
CA GLY A 76 2.93 0.13 -10.14
C GLY A 76 2.04 -0.85 -9.38
N TYR A 77 2.00 -0.75 -8.05
CA TYR A 77 1.11 -1.53 -7.18
C TYR A 77 0.08 -0.63 -6.51
N ILE A 78 -1.19 -1.01 -6.55
CA ILE A 78 -2.26 -0.36 -5.84
C ILE A 78 -2.60 -1.21 -4.63
N VAL A 79 -2.43 -0.68 -3.43
CA VAL A 79 -2.69 -1.37 -2.16
C VAL A 79 -3.85 -0.70 -1.46
N THR A 80 -4.89 -1.46 -1.16
CA THR A 80 -6.05 -1.01 -0.41
C THR A 80 -5.91 -1.45 1.05
N TYR A 81 -5.90 -0.46 1.93
CA TYR A 81 -5.90 -0.65 3.38
C TYR A 81 -7.27 -0.33 3.97
N THR A 82 -7.60 -0.94 5.10
CA THR A 82 -8.83 -0.68 5.84
C THR A 82 -8.58 -0.66 7.34
N PHE A 83 -9.34 0.17 8.05
CA PHE A 83 -9.38 0.18 9.51
C PHE A 83 -10.39 -0.83 10.07
N GLU A 84 -11.14 -1.52 9.22
CA GLU A 84 -12.04 -2.58 9.66
C GLU A 84 -11.29 -3.89 9.77
N ARG A 85 -11.54 -4.62 10.86
CA ARG A 85 -10.99 -5.94 11.06
C ARG A 85 -11.52 -6.88 9.97
N ILE A 86 -10.62 -7.37 9.13
CA ILE A 86 -10.91 -8.37 8.11
C ILE A 86 -10.44 -9.75 8.60
N GLU A 87 -11.25 -10.78 8.41
CA GLU A 87 -10.87 -12.14 8.81
C GLU A 87 -9.79 -12.74 7.89
N LYS A 88 -9.71 -12.30 6.62
CA LYS A 88 -8.66 -12.69 5.66
C LYS A 88 -8.39 -11.59 4.62
N PRO A 89 -7.13 -11.25 4.31
CA PRO A 89 -6.79 -10.38 3.18
C PRO A 89 -7.10 -11.10 1.85
N LYS A 90 -7.73 -10.41 0.91
CA LYS A 90 -7.90 -10.92 -0.46
C LYS A 90 -6.58 -10.71 -1.21
N ARG A 91 -5.83 -11.81 -1.41
CA ARG A 91 -4.65 -11.82 -2.28
C ARG A 91 -5.12 -12.08 -3.72
N ASP A 92 -5.48 -11.03 -4.45
CA ASP A 92 -5.66 -11.14 -5.91
C ASP A 92 -4.27 -11.13 -6.56
N ILE A 93 -3.57 -12.27 -6.49
CA ILE A 93 -2.32 -12.46 -7.22
C ILE A 93 -2.72 -12.71 -8.68
N LYS A 94 -2.97 -11.65 -9.44
CA LYS A 94 -2.86 -11.72 -10.90
C LYS A 94 -1.40 -11.91 -11.24
N ILE A 95 -0.97 -13.18 -11.27
CA ILE A 95 0.30 -13.58 -11.86
C ILE A 95 0.18 -13.25 -13.35
N VAL A 96 0.69 -12.09 -13.76
CA VAL A 96 0.93 -11.83 -15.18
C VAL A 96 2.17 -12.65 -15.51
N PHE A 97 1.95 -13.88 -15.99
CA PHE A 97 3.00 -14.64 -16.65
C PHE A 97 3.40 -13.83 -17.89
N TYR A 98 4.60 -13.27 -17.88
CA TYR A 98 5.26 -12.86 -19.12
C TYR A 98 5.75 -14.15 -19.79
N ASP A 99 5.06 -14.56 -20.84
CA ASP A 99 5.54 -15.57 -21.79
C ASP A 99 6.22 -14.78 -22.92
N GLU A 100 7.55 -14.81 -22.97
CA GLU A 100 8.32 -14.51 -24.18
C GLU A 100 9.53 -15.45 -24.27
#